data_AF-A0A6P8RSU9-F1
#
_entry.id   AF-A0A6P8RSU9-F1
#
_cell.length_a   1.000
_cell.length_b   1.000
_cell.length_c   1.000
_cell.angle_alpha   90.00
_cell.angle_beta   90.00
_cell.angle_gamma   90.00
#
_symmetry.space_group_name_H-M   'P 1'
#
loop_
_entity.id
_entity.type
_entity.pdbx_description
1 polymer ?
#
loop_
_entity_poly.entity_id
_entity_poly.type
_entity_poly.pdbx_seq_one_letter_code
_entity_poly.pdbx_strand_id
1 'polypeptide(L)'
;MLFTSLPSHLSTRMDAFPTSLPQAGGAAGFPASDTELQKMLIDERMRCELHKTHYQTLKAEHTRLQDEYTKSQNELKRLLVEKQTVHDKFQLLLAELRGELLDKTRELEELKLQVLTPQKLEVLKAQIQQELEMPRREQFRKLDEEVEKYRGEYNKLRYEQTFLKSEYEHQKEEHARILEEKKIKYEAEIVRLEKDKEELHKQLISVDPTRDSKRVEVLLREKAQLHQKVKGLDAEVAELRAERENSGMQAENVQRIQVRQLAEMQTTIRSLESEKQSVKLQLDRLEKELKTANEQNALLTSKLYKAEREINTLTSKVEELKHSHKLEITNMKLEAARGRSETEREKNNIQSQMDDAALNADHLLGPWDKSCVEQGHK
;
A
#
# COMPACT_ATOMS: atom_id res chain seq x y z
N MET A 1 137.50 37.97 55.20
CA MET A 1 138.19 37.09 56.17
C MET A 1 139.61 36.93 55.63
N LEU A 2 140.56 37.84 55.95
CA LEU A 2 141.42 37.89 57.16
C LEU A 2 142.13 36.53 57.36
N PHE A 3 143.45 36.34 57.16
CA PHE A 3 144.67 36.91 57.77
C PHE A 3 145.86 36.72 56.77
N THR A 4 146.80 37.65 56.48
CA THR A 4 148.01 38.12 57.21
C THR A 4 148.90 36.97 57.78
N SER A 5 150.22 36.99 57.95
CA SER A 5 151.41 37.82 57.65
C SER A 5 152.63 37.00 58.19
N LEU A 6 153.79 37.12 57.52
CA LEU A 6 155.23 37.00 57.94
C LEU A 6 155.60 37.20 59.44
N PRO A 7 156.88 37.04 59.96
CA PRO A 7 158.20 36.61 59.40
C PRO A 7 159.20 35.82 60.34
N SER A 8 160.35 35.42 59.77
CA SER A 8 161.77 35.48 60.25
C SER A 8 162.32 35.01 61.64
N HIS A 9 163.48 34.34 61.54
CA HIS A 9 164.72 34.37 62.36
C HIS A 9 164.90 33.54 63.66
N LEU A 10 165.98 32.74 63.69
CA LEU A 10 167.09 32.61 64.68
C LEU A 10 167.65 31.16 64.60
N SER A 11 168.88 30.92 64.12
CA SER A 11 170.19 31.16 64.75
C SER A 11 170.60 30.12 65.81
N THR A 12 171.61 29.30 65.51
CA THR A 12 172.68 28.86 66.43
C THR A 12 173.86 28.38 65.56
N ARG A 13 174.91 29.19 65.33
CA ARG A 13 176.18 29.35 66.09
C ARG A 13 177.14 28.17 65.86
N MET A 14 178.18 28.32 65.03
CA MET A 14 179.56 28.80 65.32
C MET A 14 180.32 27.95 66.37
N ASP A 15 181.47 27.37 65.95
CA ASP A 15 182.84 27.59 66.48
C ASP A 15 183.78 26.54 65.84
N ALA A 16 184.78 26.89 65.03
CA ALA A 16 186.08 27.53 65.31
C ALA A 16 187.20 26.52 65.72
N PHE A 17 188.28 26.56 64.92
CA PHE A 17 189.69 26.12 65.07
C PHE A 17 190.24 25.99 66.53
N PRO A 18 191.40 25.33 66.86
CA PRO A 18 192.67 25.41 66.11
C PRO A 18 193.75 24.29 66.24
N THR A 19 194.71 24.38 65.30
CA THR A 19 196.18 24.29 65.40
C THR A 19 196.85 24.15 66.78
N SER A 20 197.82 23.22 66.93
CA SER A 20 199.12 23.49 67.58
C SER A 20 200.16 22.36 67.39
N LEU A 21 201.29 22.73 66.76
CA LEU A 21 202.67 22.21 66.88
C LEU A 21 203.21 22.39 68.33
N PRO A 22 204.49 22.11 68.72
CA PRO A 22 205.64 21.37 68.16
C PRO A 22 206.21 20.39 69.26
N GLN A 23 207.39 19.76 69.26
CA GLN A 23 208.77 20.30 69.40
C GLN A 23 209.64 19.11 69.89
N ALA A 24 210.62 18.62 69.13
CA ALA A 24 212.06 18.95 69.18
C ALA A 24 212.84 18.49 70.42
N GLY A 25 214.03 17.93 70.17
CA GLY A 25 215.11 17.71 71.14
C GLY A 25 215.45 16.23 71.28
N GLY A 26 216.61 15.71 70.88
CA GLY A 26 217.91 16.34 70.66
C GLY A 26 218.92 15.83 71.69
N ALA A 27 220.03 15.31 71.17
CA ALA A 27 221.37 15.23 71.77
C ALA A 27 221.81 14.00 72.61
N ALA A 28 222.72 13.26 71.97
CA ALA A 28 224.08 12.95 72.43
C ALA A 28 224.33 11.68 73.27
N GLY A 29 225.02 10.72 72.64
CA GLY A 29 225.79 9.66 73.29
C GLY A 29 225.83 8.35 72.50
N PHE A 30 226.75 8.25 71.54
CA PHE A 30 227.09 7.10 70.66
C PHE A 30 227.03 5.68 71.31
N PRO A 31 226.86 4.55 70.57
CA PRO A 31 226.50 4.32 69.15
C PRO A 31 225.26 3.38 68.97
N ALA A 32 224.11 3.88 68.50
CA ALA A 32 222.87 3.09 68.34
C ALA A 32 221.87 3.64 67.27
N SER A 33 222.35 4.02 66.08
CA SER A 33 221.63 4.88 65.12
C SER A 33 220.84 4.21 63.97
N ASP A 34 220.75 2.88 63.88
CA ASP A 34 220.15 2.21 62.70
C ASP A 34 218.67 1.82 62.88
N THR A 35 218.18 1.73 64.13
CA THR A 35 216.84 1.18 64.44
C THR A 35 215.71 2.22 64.50
N GLU A 36 215.98 3.50 64.76
CA GLU A 36 214.93 4.54 64.88
C GLU A 36 214.45 5.12 63.54
N LEU A 37 215.37 5.27 62.56
CA LEU A 37 215.02 5.77 61.22
C LEU A 37 214.09 4.79 60.47
N GLN A 38 214.29 3.49 60.69
CA GLN A 38 213.48 2.43 60.13
C GLN A 38 212.04 2.48 60.63
N LYS A 39 211.81 2.98 61.85
CA LYS A 39 210.46 3.13 62.45
C LYS A 39 209.67 4.29 61.85
N MET A 40 210.28 5.46 61.64
CA MET A 40 209.57 6.61 61.02
C MET A 40 209.14 6.33 59.57
N LEU A 41 209.95 5.58 58.81
CA LEU A 41 209.62 5.18 57.44
C LEU A 41 208.41 4.22 57.38
N ILE A 42 208.25 3.37 58.39
CA ILE A 42 207.09 2.48 58.54
C ILE A 42 205.84 3.30 58.87
N ASP A 43 205.93 4.24 59.81
CA ASP A 43 204.79 5.09 60.21
C ASP A 43 204.29 5.96 59.06
N GLU A 44 205.18 6.53 58.24
CA GLU A 44 204.78 7.37 57.11
C GLU A 44 204.19 6.54 55.95
N ARG A 45 204.73 5.33 55.69
CA ARG A 45 204.09 4.37 54.76
C ARG A 45 202.69 4.00 55.23
N MET A 46 202.52 3.73 56.53
CA MET A 46 201.21 3.47 57.10
C MET A 46 200.27 4.66 56.93
N ARG A 47 200.75 5.89 57.12
CA ARG A 47 199.96 7.12 56.95
C ARG A 47 199.53 7.34 55.51
N CYS A 48 200.42 7.11 54.55
CA CYS A 48 200.08 7.14 53.11
C CYS A 48 199.05 6.08 52.75
N GLU A 49 199.18 4.84 53.25
CA GLU A 49 198.17 3.81 53.04
C GLU A 49 196.84 4.16 53.73
N LEU A 50 196.86 4.78 54.91
CA LEU A 50 195.68 5.33 55.58
C LEU A 50 194.98 6.43 54.76
N HIS A 51 195.72 7.35 54.16
CA HIS A 51 195.13 8.37 53.30
C HIS A 51 194.58 7.81 51.99
N LYS A 52 195.27 6.82 51.41
CA LYS A 52 194.82 6.13 50.21
C LYS A 52 193.53 5.35 50.47
N THR A 53 193.46 4.64 51.60
CA THR A 53 192.24 3.96 52.04
C THR A 53 191.12 4.96 52.32
N HIS A 54 191.37 6.06 53.04
CA HIS A 54 190.37 7.12 53.25
C HIS A 54 189.85 7.73 51.94
N TYR A 55 190.72 8.01 50.98
CA TYR A 55 190.31 8.52 49.66
C TYR A 55 189.49 7.49 48.88
N GLN A 56 189.89 6.21 48.92
CA GLN A 56 189.14 5.13 48.29
C GLN A 56 187.76 4.95 48.93
N THR A 57 187.64 5.04 50.27
CA THR A 57 186.37 5.02 50.98
C THR A 57 185.51 6.22 50.60
N LEU A 58 186.07 7.43 50.60
CA LEU A 58 185.32 8.64 50.26
C LEU A 58 184.86 8.63 48.79
N LYS A 59 185.68 8.13 47.88
CA LYS A 59 185.30 7.95 46.46
C LYS A 59 184.18 6.92 46.33
N ALA A 60 184.26 5.80 47.04
CA ALA A 60 183.20 4.79 47.04
C ALA A 60 181.89 5.36 47.61
N GLU A 61 181.95 6.12 48.70
CA GLU A 61 180.79 6.80 49.28
C GLU A 61 180.22 7.87 48.35
N HIS A 62 181.05 8.69 47.69
CA HIS A 62 180.58 9.64 46.69
C HIS A 62 179.89 8.95 45.50
N THR A 63 180.47 7.86 44.99
CA THR A 63 179.84 7.09 43.91
C THR A 63 178.52 6.49 44.38
N ARG A 64 178.46 5.94 45.59
CA ARG A 64 177.23 5.43 46.20
C ARG A 64 176.16 6.51 46.33
N LEU A 65 176.49 7.69 46.87
CA LEU A 65 175.57 8.82 47.00
C LEU A 65 175.11 9.34 45.63
N GLN A 66 175.98 9.36 44.63
CA GLN A 66 175.60 9.78 43.28
C GLN A 66 174.68 8.77 42.60
N ASP A 67 174.90 7.47 42.82
CA ASP A 67 174.00 6.41 42.36
C ASP A 67 172.65 6.49 43.09
N GLU A 68 172.64 6.74 44.40
CA GLU A 68 171.42 6.94 45.20
C GLU A 68 170.65 8.19 44.76
N TYR A 69 171.34 9.31 44.48
CA TYR A 69 170.73 10.52 43.93
C TYR A 69 170.12 10.27 42.55
N THR A 70 170.85 9.58 41.66
CA THR A 70 170.38 9.25 40.31
C THR A 70 169.18 8.30 40.36
N LYS A 71 169.20 7.30 41.26
CA LYS A 71 168.05 6.41 41.52
C LYS A 71 166.84 7.20 42.00
N SER A 72 167.01 8.09 42.97
CA SER A 72 165.93 8.92 43.52
C SER A 72 165.36 9.88 42.47
N GLN A 73 166.21 10.45 41.62
CA GLN A 73 165.78 11.32 40.53
C GLN A 73 164.98 10.56 39.46
N ASN A 74 165.40 9.35 39.11
CA ASN A 74 164.67 8.49 38.17
C ASN A 74 163.33 8.02 38.75
N GLU A 75 163.31 7.70 40.04
CA GLU A 75 162.10 7.35 40.79
C GLU A 75 161.10 8.51 40.80
N LEU A 76 161.56 9.74 41.07
CA LEU A 76 160.72 10.93 41.04
C LEU A 76 160.13 11.18 39.63
N LYS A 77 160.93 11.02 38.57
CA LYS A 77 160.44 11.14 37.19
C LYS A 77 159.38 10.08 36.88
N ARG A 78 159.60 8.83 37.31
CA ARG A 78 158.64 7.73 37.16
C ARG A 78 157.31 8.05 37.87
N LEU A 79 157.38 8.49 39.13
CA LEU A 79 156.20 8.85 39.93
C LEU A 79 155.44 10.05 39.34
N LEU A 80 156.13 11.03 38.75
CA LEU A 80 155.48 12.16 38.07
C LEU A 80 154.72 11.70 36.82
N VAL A 81 155.32 10.82 36.02
CA VAL A 81 154.63 10.23 34.86
C VAL A 81 153.45 9.38 35.33
N GLU A 82 153.62 8.54 36.35
CA GLU A 82 152.54 7.72 36.90
C GLU A 82 151.38 8.58 37.41
N LYS A 83 151.67 9.62 38.22
CA LYS A 83 150.68 10.60 38.67
C LYS A 83 149.92 11.22 37.48
N GLN A 84 150.64 11.64 36.43
CA GLN A 84 150.01 12.22 35.24
C GLN A 84 149.12 11.21 34.53
N THR A 85 149.59 9.97 34.33
CA THR A 85 148.78 8.93 33.68
C THR A 85 147.53 8.58 34.48
N VAL A 86 147.61 8.56 35.81
CA VAL A 86 146.45 8.35 36.69
C VAL A 86 145.50 9.52 36.62
N HIS A 87 146.01 10.76 36.61
CA HIS A 87 145.20 11.95 36.43
C HIS A 87 144.43 11.93 35.09
N ASP A 88 145.12 11.62 33.99
CA ASP A 88 144.50 11.55 32.66
C ASP A 88 143.44 10.44 32.59
N LYS A 89 143.68 9.28 33.21
CA LYS A 89 142.68 8.20 33.34
C LYS A 89 141.45 8.66 34.13
N PHE A 90 141.63 9.37 35.25
CA PHE A 90 140.53 9.92 36.01
C PHE A 90 139.75 10.98 35.23
N GLN A 91 140.42 11.83 34.44
CA GLN A 91 139.76 12.81 33.59
C GLN A 91 138.93 12.16 32.49
N LEU A 92 139.46 11.10 31.85
CA LEU A 92 138.73 10.31 30.86
C LEU A 92 137.48 9.66 31.49
N LEU A 93 137.63 9.00 32.64
CA LEU A 93 136.51 8.40 33.36
C LEU A 93 135.45 9.44 33.76
N LEU A 94 135.86 10.62 34.21
CA LEU A 94 134.93 11.72 34.51
C LEU A 94 134.20 12.22 33.27
N ALA A 95 134.86 12.25 32.11
CA ALA A 95 134.24 12.64 30.85
C ALA A 95 133.23 11.59 30.39
N GLU A 96 133.56 10.29 30.48
CA GLU A 96 132.67 9.18 30.17
C GLU A 96 131.40 9.21 31.04
N LEU A 97 131.56 9.30 32.37
CA LEU A 97 130.41 9.36 33.30
C LEU A 97 129.51 10.59 33.06
N ARG A 98 130.08 11.73 32.68
CA ARG A 98 129.29 12.93 32.30
C ARG A 98 128.55 12.72 30.98
N GLY A 99 129.17 12.04 30.02
CA GLY A 99 128.53 11.64 28.76
C GLY A 99 127.34 10.72 29.00
N GLU A 100 127.55 9.64 29.77
CA GLU A 100 126.50 8.70 30.13
C GLU A 100 125.33 9.38 30.87
N LEU A 101 125.61 10.29 31.80
CA LEU A 101 124.57 11.04 32.50
C LEU A 101 123.72 11.90 31.55
N LEU A 102 124.35 12.55 30.57
CA LEU A 102 123.65 13.34 29.56
C LEU A 102 122.77 12.46 28.67
N ASP A 103 123.30 11.32 28.22
CA ASP A 103 122.54 10.38 27.38
C ASP A 103 121.37 9.78 28.16
N LYS A 104 121.56 9.39 29.42
CA LYS A 104 120.46 8.94 30.29
C LYS A 104 119.42 10.02 30.55
N THR A 105 119.85 11.29 30.64
CA THR A 105 118.92 12.42 30.80
C THR A 105 118.08 12.61 29.54
N ARG A 106 118.70 12.55 28.35
CA ARG A 106 117.99 12.61 27.06
C ARG A 106 117.00 11.46 26.90
N GLU A 107 117.43 10.22 27.16
CA GLU A 107 116.55 9.04 27.12
C GLU A 107 115.35 9.21 28.07
N LEU A 108 115.56 9.75 29.27
CA LEU A 108 114.49 10.00 30.23
C LEU A 108 113.51 11.08 29.75
N GLU A 109 113.99 12.14 29.11
CA GLU A 109 113.15 13.18 28.50
C GLU A 109 112.34 12.62 27.32
N GLU A 110 112.96 11.80 26.46
CA GLU A 110 112.27 11.11 25.36
C GLU A 110 111.19 10.16 25.87
N LEU A 111 111.50 9.35 26.90
CA LEU A 111 110.53 8.47 27.53
C LEU A 111 109.37 9.26 28.15
N LYS A 112 109.62 10.40 28.80
CA LYS A 112 108.55 11.26 29.35
C LYS A 112 107.58 11.78 28.27
N LEU A 113 108.06 12.01 27.04
CA LEU A 113 107.21 12.43 25.92
C LEU A 113 106.38 11.28 25.36
N GLN A 114 106.94 10.07 25.33
CA GLN A 114 106.28 8.85 24.85
C GLN A 114 105.26 8.29 25.85
N VAL A 115 105.52 8.42 27.16
CA VAL A 115 104.61 7.93 28.20
C VAL A 115 103.27 8.67 28.12
N LEU A 116 102.20 7.89 28.25
CA LEU A 116 100.85 8.41 28.31
C LEU A 116 100.68 9.28 29.57
N THR A 117 100.56 10.59 29.38
CA THR A 117 100.32 11.52 30.48
C THR A 117 98.85 11.48 30.89
N PRO A 118 98.52 11.85 32.15
CA PRO A 118 97.13 11.95 32.60
C PRO A 118 96.25 12.83 31.71
N GLN A 119 96.80 13.94 31.17
CA GLN A 119 96.07 14.82 30.25
C GLN A 119 95.78 14.15 28.91
N LYS A 120 96.76 13.44 28.33
CA LYS A 120 96.54 12.67 27.09
C LYS A 120 95.51 11.56 27.31
N LEU A 121 95.52 10.91 28.47
CA LEU A 121 94.53 9.91 28.84
C LEU A 121 93.11 10.51 28.97
N GLU A 122 92.97 11.70 29.55
CA GLU A 122 91.67 12.37 29.69
C GLU A 122 91.09 12.80 28.34
N VAL A 123 91.93 13.32 27.44
CA VAL A 123 91.53 13.61 26.04
C VAL A 123 91.10 12.34 25.32
N LEU A 124 91.86 11.23 25.47
CA LEU A 124 91.51 9.96 24.85
C LEU A 124 90.19 9.40 25.40
N LYS A 125 89.94 9.51 26.71
CA LYS A 125 88.65 9.14 27.32
C LYS A 125 87.50 9.98 26.78
N ALA A 126 87.69 11.29 26.63
CA ALA A 126 86.69 12.19 26.07
C ALA A 126 86.38 11.85 24.59
N GLN A 127 87.41 11.55 23.79
CA GLN A 127 87.25 11.09 22.40
C GLN A 127 86.50 9.76 22.33
N ILE A 128 86.88 8.76 23.13
CA ILE A 128 86.15 7.48 23.19
C ILE A 128 84.68 7.70 23.57
N GLN A 129 84.42 8.57 24.56
CA GLN A 129 83.06 8.88 24.97
C GLN A 129 82.27 9.55 23.84
N GLN A 130 82.85 10.53 23.16
CA GLN A 130 82.17 11.30 22.11
C GLN A 130 81.98 10.52 20.82
N GLU A 131 82.99 9.79 20.36
CA GLU A 131 83.00 9.13 19.06
C GLU A 131 82.41 7.72 19.10
N LEU A 132 82.49 7.02 20.23
CA LEU A 132 82.05 5.63 20.34
C LEU A 132 80.88 5.47 21.30
N GLU A 133 80.99 5.93 22.54
CA GLU A 133 79.96 5.65 23.54
C GLU A 133 78.66 6.40 23.27
N MET A 134 78.72 7.70 22.96
CA MET A 134 77.53 8.52 22.71
C MET A 134 76.73 8.06 21.48
N PRO A 135 77.35 7.82 20.30
CA PRO A 135 76.62 7.30 19.15
C PRO A 135 76.01 5.92 19.41
N ARG A 136 76.72 5.07 20.15
CA ARG A 136 76.23 3.74 20.51
C ARG A 136 75.03 3.82 21.46
N ARG A 137 75.08 4.70 22.46
CA ARG A 137 73.92 4.96 23.36
C ARG A 137 72.71 5.47 22.57
N GLU A 138 72.93 6.38 21.63
CA GLU A 138 71.88 6.91 20.76
C GLU A 138 71.26 5.82 19.87
N GLN A 139 72.09 4.94 19.29
CA GLN A 139 71.62 3.79 18.53
C GLN A 139 70.76 2.85 19.39
N PHE A 140 71.20 2.53 20.61
CA PHE A 140 70.40 1.72 21.53
C PHE A 140 69.07 2.38 21.87
N ARG A 141 69.07 3.70 22.15
CA ARG A 141 67.82 4.43 22.44
C ARG A 141 66.83 4.35 21.27
N LYS A 142 67.30 4.52 20.03
CA LYS A 142 66.44 4.40 18.83
C LYS A 142 65.88 2.99 18.67
N LEU A 143 66.70 1.96 18.90
CA LEU A 143 66.25 0.57 18.86
C LEU A 143 65.18 0.30 19.95
N ASP A 144 65.37 0.82 21.17
CA ASP A 144 64.38 0.70 22.24
C ASP A 144 63.06 1.39 21.88
N GLU A 145 63.13 2.59 21.28
CA GLU A 145 61.96 3.33 20.79
C GLU A 145 61.22 2.55 19.68
N GLU A 146 61.96 1.95 18.73
CA GLU A 146 61.39 1.10 17.67
C GLU A 146 60.72 -0.17 18.26
N VAL A 147 61.36 -0.82 19.22
CA VAL A 147 60.80 -2.00 19.90
C VAL A 147 59.50 -1.65 20.61
N GLU A 148 59.44 -0.55 21.36
CA GLU A 148 58.21 -0.13 22.04
C GLU A 148 57.12 0.31 21.05
N LYS A 149 57.49 0.94 19.92
CA LYS A 149 56.56 1.24 18.84
C LYS A 149 55.93 -0.04 18.26
N TYR A 150 56.76 -1.01 17.87
CA TYR A 150 56.26 -2.28 17.33
C TYR A 150 55.45 -3.07 18.34
N ARG A 151 55.82 -3.02 19.62
CA ARG A 151 55.04 -3.63 20.71
C ARG A 151 53.67 -2.97 20.86
N GLY A 152 53.59 -1.65 20.75
CA GLY A 152 52.34 -0.90 20.74
C GLY A 152 51.43 -1.28 19.56
N GLU A 153 52.00 -1.30 18.34
CA GLU A 153 51.30 -1.69 17.12
C GLU A 153 50.81 -3.14 17.17
N TYR A 154 51.66 -4.07 17.64
CA TYR A 154 51.29 -5.47 17.83
C TYR A 154 50.12 -5.62 18.80
N ASN A 155 50.16 -4.93 19.95
CA ASN A 155 49.08 -4.99 20.93
C ASN A 155 47.77 -4.43 20.34
N LYS A 156 47.84 -3.31 19.63
CA LYS A 156 46.68 -2.73 18.94
C LYS A 156 46.08 -3.72 17.95
N LEU A 157 46.90 -4.29 17.06
CA LEU A 157 46.45 -5.26 16.07
C LEU A 157 45.88 -6.53 16.71
N ARG A 158 46.46 -6.99 17.82
CA ARG A 158 45.95 -8.14 18.60
C ARG A 158 44.55 -7.87 19.16
N TYR A 159 44.30 -6.68 19.69
CA TYR A 159 42.97 -6.30 20.17
C TYR A 159 41.96 -6.18 19.02
N GLU A 160 42.34 -5.52 17.94
CA GLU A 160 41.50 -5.40 16.74
C GLU A 160 41.14 -6.77 16.17
N GLN A 161 42.10 -7.70 16.07
CA GLN A 161 41.86 -9.07 15.65
C GLN A 161 40.85 -9.78 16.56
N THR A 162 41.00 -9.64 17.87
CA THR A 162 40.10 -10.27 18.85
C THR A 162 38.68 -9.71 18.72
N PHE A 163 38.57 -8.39 18.61
CA PHE A 163 37.30 -7.69 18.44
C PHE A 163 36.60 -8.08 17.14
N LEU A 164 37.32 -8.05 16.01
CA LEU A 164 36.77 -8.45 14.71
C LEU A 164 36.35 -9.92 14.68
N LYS A 165 37.10 -10.79 15.37
CA LYS A 165 36.74 -12.21 15.50
C LYS A 165 35.43 -12.37 16.28
N SER A 166 35.27 -11.68 17.40
CA SER A 166 34.01 -11.73 18.18
C SER A 166 32.82 -11.16 17.40
N GLU A 167 33.00 -10.05 16.68
CA GLU A 167 31.96 -9.48 15.83
C GLU A 167 31.56 -10.45 14.70
N TYR A 168 32.54 -11.06 14.04
CA TYR A 168 32.28 -12.06 13.00
C TYR A 168 31.51 -13.27 13.54
N GLU A 169 31.93 -13.81 14.71
CA GLU A 169 31.24 -14.93 15.37
C GLU A 169 29.81 -14.55 15.76
N HIS A 170 29.61 -13.35 16.34
CA HIS A 170 28.29 -12.85 16.69
C HIS A 170 27.36 -12.71 15.47
N GLN A 171 27.84 -12.08 14.39
CA GLN A 171 27.05 -11.93 13.15
C GLN A 171 26.72 -13.28 12.52
N LYS A 172 27.67 -14.22 12.53
CA LYS A 172 27.44 -15.58 12.03
C LYS A 172 26.35 -16.31 12.83
N GLU A 173 26.37 -16.21 14.16
CA GLU A 173 25.37 -16.81 15.03
C GLU A 173 23.99 -16.18 14.84
N GLU A 174 23.92 -14.85 14.74
CA GLU A 174 22.64 -14.15 14.54
C GLU A 174 22.04 -14.47 13.17
N HIS A 175 22.84 -14.52 12.11
CA HIS A 175 22.38 -14.99 10.80
C HIS A 175 21.87 -16.44 10.84
N ALA A 176 22.57 -17.33 11.54
CA ALA A 176 22.13 -18.72 11.70
C ALA A 176 20.80 -18.80 12.45
N ARG A 177 20.63 -18.02 13.52
CA ARG A 177 19.38 -17.91 14.29
C ARG A 177 18.22 -17.44 13.42
N ILE A 178 18.41 -16.36 12.65
CA ILE A 178 17.36 -15.80 11.77
C ILE A 178 16.95 -16.82 10.70
N LEU A 179 17.91 -17.56 10.13
CA LEU A 179 17.63 -18.60 9.15
C LEU A 179 16.81 -19.74 9.76
N GLU A 180 17.18 -20.21 10.95
CA GLU A 180 16.43 -21.27 11.64
C GLU A 180 15.02 -20.81 12.04
N GLU A 181 14.86 -19.58 12.52
CA GLU A 181 13.54 -19.02 12.82
C GLU A 181 12.65 -18.96 11.57
N LYS A 182 13.19 -18.52 10.42
CA LYS A 182 12.45 -18.52 9.15
C LYS A 182 12.09 -19.92 8.70
N LYS A 183 13.02 -20.87 8.83
CA LYS A 183 12.79 -22.27 8.50
C LYS A 183 11.64 -22.86 9.33
N ILE A 184 11.65 -22.69 10.64
CA ILE A 184 10.57 -23.14 11.54
C ILE A 184 9.23 -22.52 11.14
N LYS A 185 9.20 -21.21 10.81
CA LYS A 185 7.96 -20.54 10.36
C LYS A 185 7.42 -21.16 9.06
N TYR A 186 8.27 -21.41 8.07
CA TYR A 186 7.86 -22.01 6.82
C TYR A 186 7.44 -23.48 6.97
N GLU A 187 8.13 -24.25 7.80
CA GLU A 187 7.75 -25.63 8.12
C GLU A 187 6.37 -25.67 8.79
N ALA A 188 6.10 -24.77 9.75
CA ALA A 188 4.79 -24.67 10.39
C ALA A 188 3.67 -24.28 9.40
N GLU A 189 3.94 -23.37 8.47
CA GLU A 189 3.01 -22.97 7.41
C GLU A 189 2.70 -24.14 6.46
N ILE A 190 3.73 -24.89 6.05
CA ILE A 190 3.58 -26.08 5.20
C ILE A 190 2.69 -27.11 5.89
N VAL A 191 2.96 -27.45 7.16
CA VAL A 191 2.15 -28.41 7.92
C VAL A 191 0.68 -27.95 8.03
N ARG A 192 0.45 -26.64 8.24
CA ARG A 192 -0.91 -26.09 8.27
C ARG A 192 -1.62 -26.25 6.92
N LEU A 193 -0.95 -25.88 5.83
CA LEU A 193 -1.50 -25.96 4.47
C LEU A 193 -1.74 -27.40 4.04
N GLU A 194 -0.88 -28.34 4.42
CA GLU A 194 -1.08 -29.77 4.18
C GLU A 194 -2.32 -30.28 4.89
N LYS A 195 -2.53 -29.88 6.15
CA LYS A 195 -3.75 -30.21 6.91
C LYS A 195 -5.00 -29.62 6.24
N ASP A 196 -4.97 -28.36 5.83
CA ASP A 196 -6.09 -27.70 5.16
C ASP A 196 -6.41 -28.39 3.82
N LYS A 197 -5.37 -28.78 3.06
CA LYS A 197 -5.52 -29.55 1.81
C LYS A 197 -6.17 -30.91 2.07
N GLU A 198 -5.73 -31.64 3.09
CA GLU A 198 -6.33 -32.93 3.47
C GLU A 198 -7.79 -32.77 3.88
N GLU A 199 -8.13 -31.73 4.63
CA GLU A 199 -9.49 -31.44 5.06
C GLU A 199 -10.40 -31.11 3.87
N LEU A 200 -9.94 -30.25 2.96
CA LEU A 200 -10.66 -29.96 1.72
C LEU A 200 -10.83 -31.21 0.84
N HIS A 201 -9.82 -32.07 0.79
CA HIS A 201 -9.90 -33.33 0.05
C HIS A 201 -10.94 -34.27 0.66
N LYS A 202 -10.98 -34.39 2.01
CA LYS A 202 -12.01 -35.15 2.72
C LYS A 202 -13.41 -34.59 2.45
N GLN A 203 -13.56 -33.26 2.48
CA GLN A 203 -14.84 -32.61 2.16
C GLN A 203 -15.27 -32.93 0.73
N LEU A 204 -14.37 -32.80 -0.25
CA LEU A 204 -14.65 -33.12 -1.65
C LEU A 204 -15.09 -34.57 -1.84
N ILE A 205 -14.42 -35.53 -1.18
CA ILE A 205 -14.78 -36.95 -1.25
C ILE A 205 -16.10 -37.24 -0.51
N SER A 206 -16.35 -36.55 0.61
CA SER A 206 -17.57 -36.75 1.42
C SER A 206 -18.85 -36.27 0.73
N VAL A 207 -18.74 -35.32 -0.20
CA VAL A 207 -19.87 -34.88 -1.02
C VAL A 207 -20.18 -35.98 -2.03
N ASP A 208 -21.31 -36.67 -1.85
CA ASP A 208 -21.82 -37.63 -2.84
C ASP A 208 -21.93 -36.95 -4.22
N PRO A 209 -21.09 -37.31 -5.20
CA PRO A 209 -21.08 -36.67 -6.51
C PRO A 209 -22.38 -36.89 -7.28
N THR A 210 -23.20 -37.86 -6.84
CA THR A 210 -24.52 -38.13 -7.42
C THR A 210 -25.64 -37.36 -6.71
N ARG A 211 -25.40 -36.69 -5.58
CA ARG A 211 -26.44 -35.95 -4.84
C ARG A 211 -27.07 -34.85 -5.69
N ASP A 212 -26.24 -34.05 -6.35
CA ASP A 212 -26.73 -32.98 -7.21
C ASP A 212 -27.38 -33.54 -8.47
N SER A 213 -26.84 -34.63 -9.03
CA SER A 213 -27.47 -35.34 -10.15
C SER A 213 -28.87 -35.87 -9.79
N LYS A 214 -29.03 -36.54 -8.64
CA LYS A 214 -30.32 -37.01 -8.12
C LYS A 214 -31.30 -35.85 -7.89
N ARG A 215 -30.82 -34.74 -7.33
CA ARG A 215 -31.64 -33.52 -7.13
C ARG A 215 -32.11 -32.96 -8.48
N VAL A 216 -31.24 -32.90 -9.48
CA VAL A 216 -31.60 -32.47 -10.84
C VAL A 216 -32.64 -33.42 -11.45
N GLU A 217 -32.48 -34.73 -11.31
CA GLU A 217 -33.45 -35.69 -11.82
C GLU A 217 -34.85 -35.51 -11.18
N VAL A 218 -34.93 -35.30 -9.87
CA VAL A 218 -36.20 -35.04 -9.18
C VAL A 218 -36.87 -33.79 -9.73
N LEU A 219 -36.12 -32.68 -9.84
CA LEU A 219 -36.63 -31.42 -10.39
C LEU A 219 -37.08 -31.56 -11.85
N LEU A 220 -36.40 -32.37 -12.66
CA LEU A 220 -36.81 -32.65 -14.04
C LEU A 220 -38.12 -33.44 -14.09
N ARG A 221 -38.31 -34.42 -13.21
CA ARG A 221 -39.59 -35.16 -13.09
C ARG A 221 -40.73 -34.24 -12.66
N GLU A 222 -40.52 -33.40 -11.66
CA GLU A 222 -41.50 -32.39 -11.21
C GLU A 222 -41.84 -31.39 -12.32
N LYS A 223 -40.83 -30.88 -13.04
CA LYS A 223 -41.03 -29.99 -14.19
C LYS A 223 -41.92 -30.65 -15.25
N ALA A 224 -41.68 -31.92 -15.57
CA ALA A 224 -42.47 -32.65 -16.56
C ALA A 224 -43.93 -32.82 -16.11
N GLN A 225 -44.15 -33.16 -14.83
CA GLN A 225 -45.50 -33.26 -14.26
C GLN A 225 -46.26 -31.93 -14.30
N LEU A 226 -45.59 -30.84 -13.92
CA LEU A 226 -46.19 -29.50 -14.00
C LEU A 226 -46.52 -29.09 -15.43
N HIS A 227 -45.64 -29.37 -16.40
CA HIS A 227 -45.93 -29.11 -17.81
C HIS A 227 -47.16 -29.88 -18.30
N GLN A 228 -47.32 -31.14 -17.88
CA GLN A 228 -48.50 -31.93 -18.24
C GLN A 228 -49.77 -31.36 -17.63
N LYS A 229 -49.71 -30.90 -16.37
CA LYS A 229 -50.83 -30.24 -15.70
C LYS A 229 -51.24 -28.94 -16.39
N VAL A 230 -50.28 -28.11 -16.78
CA VAL A 230 -50.54 -26.87 -17.52
C VAL A 230 -51.24 -27.18 -18.85
N LYS A 231 -50.76 -28.17 -19.61
CA LYS A 231 -51.42 -28.59 -20.86
C LYS A 231 -52.87 -29.05 -20.64
N GLY A 232 -53.13 -29.77 -19.54
CA GLY A 232 -54.48 -30.20 -19.18
C GLY A 232 -55.40 -29.00 -18.89
N LEU A 233 -54.92 -28.04 -18.11
CA LEU A 233 -55.67 -26.82 -17.81
C LEU A 233 -55.90 -25.95 -19.06
N ASP A 234 -54.92 -25.85 -19.95
CA ASP A 234 -55.08 -25.12 -21.21
C ASP A 234 -56.16 -25.74 -22.11
N ALA A 235 -56.25 -27.09 -22.13
CA ALA A 235 -57.31 -27.79 -22.84
C ALA A 235 -58.69 -27.54 -22.22
N GLU A 236 -58.81 -27.62 -20.89
CA GLU A 236 -60.05 -27.31 -20.17
C GLU A 236 -60.51 -25.86 -20.43
N VAL A 237 -59.59 -24.89 -20.42
CA VAL A 237 -59.90 -23.49 -20.76
C VAL A 237 -60.39 -23.35 -22.20
N ALA A 238 -59.81 -24.10 -23.14
CA ALA A 238 -60.25 -24.09 -24.54
C ALA A 238 -61.68 -24.66 -24.68
N GLU A 239 -61.99 -25.76 -23.99
CA GLU A 239 -63.33 -26.36 -23.97
C GLU A 239 -64.37 -25.40 -23.36
N LEU A 240 -64.08 -24.82 -22.18
CA LEU A 240 -64.96 -23.86 -21.54
C LEU A 240 -65.22 -22.60 -22.39
N ARG A 241 -64.22 -22.15 -23.15
CA ARG A 241 -64.39 -21.03 -24.09
C ARG A 241 -65.33 -21.41 -25.24
N ALA A 242 -65.18 -22.61 -25.80
CA ALA A 242 -66.06 -23.11 -26.86
C ALA A 242 -67.51 -23.29 -26.36
N GLU A 243 -67.71 -23.83 -25.16
CA GLU A 243 -69.04 -23.94 -24.54
C GLU A 243 -69.67 -22.57 -24.31
N ARG A 244 -68.91 -21.61 -23.78
CA ARG A 244 -69.37 -20.23 -23.59
C ARG A 244 -69.81 -19.60 -24.90
N GLU A 245 -69.00 -19.71 -25.96
CA GLU A 245 -69.34 -19.18 -27.28
C GLU A 245 -70.62 -19.81 -27.85
N ASN A 246 -70.76 -21.13 -27.74
CA ASN A 246 -71.96 -21.85 -28.19
C ASN A 246 -73.21 -21.40 -27.41
N SER A 247 -73.12 -21.26 -26.09
CA SER A 247 -74.22 -20.74 -25.26
C SER A 247 -74.57 -19.30 -25.62
N GLY A 248 -73.57 -18.47 -25.94
CA GLY A 248 -73.75 -17.10 -26.42
C GLY A 248 -74.50 -17.06 -27.75
N MET A 249 -74.08 -17.87 -28.73
CA MET A 249 -74.78 -18.00 -30.02
C MET A 249 -76.23 -18.47 -29.84
N GLN A 250 -76.48 -19.42 -28.93
CA GLN A 250 -77.83 -19.89 -28.63
C GLN A 250 -78.70 -18.78 -28.03
N ALA A 251 -78.16 -18.03 -27.07
CA ALA A 251 -78.85 -16.90 -26.45
C ALA A 251 -79.17 -15.80 -27.48
N GLU A 252 -78.22 -15.42 -28.33
CA GLU A 252 -78.43 -14.46 -29.41
C GLU A 252 -79.50 -14.92 -30.41
N ASN A 253 -79.51 -16.21 -30.77
CA ASN A 253 -80.53 -16.75 -31.67
C ASN A 253 -81.94 -16.70 -31.06
N VAL A 254 -82.08 -17.11 -29.79
CA VAL A 254 -83.36 -17.00 -29.06
C VAL A 254 -83.81 -15.55 -28.97
N GLN A 255 -82.92 -14.62 -28.62
CA GLN A 255 -83.23 -13.19 -28.57
C GLN A 255 -83.68 -12.68 -29.94
N ARG A 256 -82.99 -13.06 -31.02
CA ARG A 256 -83.36 -12.68 -32.40
C ARG A 256 -84.75 -13.18 -32.77
N ILE A 257 -85.10 -14.42 -32.41
CA ILE A 257 -86.44 -14.98 -32.62
C ILE A 257 -87.50 -14.21 -31.83
N GLN A 258 -87.24 -13.93 -30.54
CA GLN A 258 -88.16 -13.16 -29.69
C GLN A 258 -88.40 -11.75 -30.23
N VAL A 259 -87.36 -11.04 -30.67
CA VAL A 259 -87.47 -9.71 -31.28
C VAL A 259 -88.32 -9.77 -32.56
N ARG A 260 -88.12 -10.79 -33.41
CA ARG A 260 -88.94 -11.00 -34.61
C ARG A 260 -90.41 -11.23 -34.24
N GLN A 261 -90.70 -12.12 -33.29
CA GLN A 261 -92.05 -12.40 -32.84
C GLN A 261 -92.74 -11.17 -32.24
N LEU A 262 -92.01 -10.37 -31.45
CA LEU A 262 -92.54 -9.11 -30.92
C LEU A 262 -92.87 -8.12 -32.04
N ALA A 263 -92.04 -8.03 -33.08
CA ALA A 263 -92.33 -7.19 -34.25
C ALA A 263 -93.58 -7.68 -35.01
N GLU A 264 -93.75 -8.98 -35.20
CA GLU A 264 -94.95 -9.60 -35.81
C GLU A 264 -96.22 -9.38 -34.96
N MET A 265 -96.12 -9.51 -33.64
CA MET A 265 -97.23 -9.16 -32.74
C MET A 265 -97.56 -7.66 -32.80
N GLN A 266 -96.56 -6.79 -32.94
CA GLN A 266 -96.78 -5.36 -33.04
C GLN A 266 -97.46 -4.98 -34.37
N THR A 267 -97.13 -5.63 -35.49
CA THR A 267 -97.81 -5.39 -36.78
C THR A 267 -99.25 -5.90 -36.76
N THR A 268 -99.51 -7.07 -36.17
CA THR A 268 -100.88 -7.60 -36.02
C THR A 268 -101.75 -6.72 -35.12
N ILE A 269 -101.22 -6.22 -34.00
CA ILE A 269 -101.93 -5.25 -33.14
C ILE A 269 -102.32 -4.00 -33.94
N ARG A 270 -101.38 -3.41 -34.69
CA ARG A 270 -101.68 -2.22 -35.53
C ARG A 270 -102.76 -2.51 -36.59
N SER A 271 -102.75 -3.72 -37.18
CA SER A 271 -103.79 -4.15 -38.13
C SER A 271 -105.16 -4.20 -37.44
N LEU A 272 -105.25 -4.91 -36.31
CA LEU A 272 -106.49 -5.03 -35.53
C LEU A 272 -106.99 -3.68 -35.01
N GLU A 273 -106.10 -2.76 -34.62
CA GLU A 273 -106.46 -1.39 -34.25
C GLU A 273 -107.09 -0.63 -35.43
N SER A 274 -106.56 -0.78 -36.64
CA SER A 274 -107.12 -0.15 -37.84
C SER A 274 -108.46 -0.77 -38.26
N GLU A 275 -108.60 -2.11 -38.16
CA GLU A 275 -109.87 -2.81 -38.35
C GLU A 275 -110.92 -2.34 -37.34
N LYS A 276 -110.56 -2.24 -36.05
CA LYS A 276 -111.43 -1.70 -34.99
C LYS A 276 -111.92 -0.29 -35.32
N GLN A 277 -111.02 0.59 -35.77
CA GLN A 277 -111.39 1.95 -36.17
C GLN A 277 -112.34 1.95 -37.39
N SER A 278 -112.08 1.09 -38.37
CA SER A 278 -112.94 0.93 -39.55
C SER A 278 -114.35 0.47 -39.19
N VAL A 279 -114.47 -0.59 -38.37
CA VAL A 279 -115.76 -1.09 -37.88
C VAL A 279 -116.50 -0.03 -37.07
N LYS A 280 -115.79 0.74 -36.23
CA LYS A 280 -116.38 1.86 -35.50
C LYS A 280 -116.99 2.90 -36.43
N LEU A 281 -116.28 3.28 -37.50
CA LEU A 281 -116.80 4.21 -38.51
C LEU A 281 -118.01 3.65 -39.27
N GLN A 282 -118.04 2.34 -39.56
CA GLN A 282 -119.19 1.69 -40.17
C GLN A 282 -120.41 1.69 -39.24
N LEU A 283 -120.20 1.42 -37.96
CA LEU A 283 -121.24 1.48 -36.94
C LEU A 283 -121.83 2.89 -36.81
N ASP A 284 -120.98 3.93 -36.73
CA ASP A 284 -121.42 5.34 -36.70
C ASP A 284 -122.24 5.72 -37.96
N ARG A 285 -121.93 5.14 -39.12
CA ARG A 285 -122.72 5.35 -40.36
C ARG A 285 -124.07 4.66 -40.29
N LEU A 286 -124.11 3.39 -39.90
CA LEU A 286 -125.35 2.61 -39.76
C LEU A 286 -126.28 3.22 -38.70
N GLU A 287 -125.75 3.73 -37.59
CA GLU A 287 -126.54 4.43 -36.58
C GLU A 287 -127.20 5.70 -37.15
N LYS A 288 -126.49 6.45 -38.00
CA LYS A 288 -127.05 7.63 -38.69
C LYS A 288 -128.14 7.23 -39.69
N GLU A 289 -127.90 6.19 -40.49
CA GLU A 289 -128.89 5.65 -41.43
C GLU A 289 -130.14 5.12 -40.71
N LEU A 290 -129.96 4.42 -39.58
CA LEU A 290 -131.07 3.96 -38.75
C LEU A 290 -131.87 5.15 -38.18
N LYS A 291 -131.17 6.20 -37.73
CA LYS A 291 -131.83 7.42 -37.24
C LYS A 291 -132.65 8.10 -38.34
N THR A 292 -132.10 8.28 -39.53
CA THR A 292 -132.84 8.89 -40.65
C THR A 292 -133.99 8.00 -41.12
N ALA A 293 -133.81 6.68 -41.17
CA ALA A 293 -134.89 5.74 -41.47
C ALA A 293 -136.01 5.81 -40.42
N ASN A 294 -135.68 5.90 -39.13
CA ASN A 294 -136.67 6.10 -38.06
C ASN A 294 -137.41 7.43 -38.19
N GLU A 295 -136.71 8.53 -38.50
CA GLU A 295 -137.32 9.84 -38.77
C GLU A 295 -138.27 9.77 -39.97
N GLN A 296 -137.86 9.11 -41.06
CA GLN A 296 -138.70 8.87 -42.23
C GLN A 296 -139.92 8.01 -41.91
N ASN A 297 -139.74 6.94 -41.12
CA ASN A 297 -140.83 6.06 -40.71
C ASN A 297 -141.85 6.79 -39.83
N ALA A 298 -141.38 7.62 -38.90
CA ALA A 298 -142.26 8.48 -38.10
C ALA A 298 -143.06 9.46 -38.96
N LEU A 299 -142.44 10.06 -39.98
CA LEU A 299 -143.10 10.94 -40.95
C LEU A 299 -144.17 10.20 -41.76
N LEU A 300 -143.85 9.01 -42.29
CA LEU A 300 -144.78 8.17 -43.04
C LEU A 300 -145.94 7.70 -42.17
N THR A 301 -145.67 7.31 -40.92
CA THR A 301 -146.69 6.94 -39.93
C THR A 301 -147.63 8.12 -39.66
N SER A 302 -147.11 9.34 -39.53
CA SER A 302 -147.95 10.54 -39.40
C SER A 302 -148.81 10.80 -40.63
N LYS A 303 -148.28 10.60 -41.85
CA LYS A 303 -149.07 10.71 -43.10
C LYS A 303 -150.15 9.64 -43.17
N LEU A 304 -149.85 8.39 -42.79
CA LEU A 304 -150.80 7.29 -42.72
C LEU A 304 -151.97 7.66 -41.80
N TYR A 305 -151.70 8.09 -40.57
CA TYR A 305 -152.75 8.52 -39.63
C TYR A 305 -153.61 9.67 -40.16
N LYS A 306 -153.04 10.60 -40.94
CA LYS A 306 -153.83 11.66 -41.59
C LYS A 306 -154.76 11.09 -42.66
N ALA A 307 -154.26 10.22 -43.53
CA ALA A 307 -155.06 9.56 -44.56
C ALA A 307 -156.15 8.66 -43.96
N GLU A 308 -155.87 7.92 -42.90
CA GLU A 308 -156.87 7.12 -42.17
C GLU A 308 -158.00 7.99 -41.59
N ARG A 309 -157.67 9.17 -41.04
CA ARG A 309 -158.69 10.13 -40.59
C ARG A 309 -159.53 10.65 -41.74
N GLU A 310 -158.93 10.94 -42.89
CA GLU A 310 -159.65 11.36 -44.10
C GLU A 310 -160.59 10.25 -44.59
N ILE A 311 -160.12 9.00 -44.64
CA ILE A 311 -160.94 7.82 -44.98
C ILE A 311 -162.12 7.72 -44.02
N ASN A 312 -161.90 7.72 -42.71
CA ASN A 312 -162.98 7.62 -41.72
C ASN A 312 -164.01 8.76 -41.89
N THR A 313 -163.55 9.97 -42.19
CA THR A 313 -164.43 11.13 -42.45
C THR A 313 -165.26 10.93 -43.71
N LEU A 314 -164.66 10.42 -44.79
CA LEU A 314 -165.35 10.09 -46.03
C LEU A 314 -166.33 8.93 -45.86
N THR A 315 -165.96 7.89 -45.10
CA THR A 315 -166.82 6.75 -44.79
C THR A 315 -168.06 7.19 -44.02
N SER A 316 -167.92 8.05 -43.00
CA SER A 316 -169.07 8.63 -42.29
C SER A 316 -169.99 9.40 -43.23
N LYS A 317 -169.44 10.22 -44.14
CA LYS A 317 -170.21 10.93 -45.17
C LYS A 317 -170.96 10.00 -46.12
N VAL A 318 -170.35 8.88 -46.52
CA VAL A 318 -170.99 7.88 -47.37
C VAL A 318 -172.17 7.21 -46.65
N GLU A 319 -172.01 6.85 -45.37
CA GLU A 319 -173.10 6.26 -44.58
C GLU A 319 -174.22 7.27 -44.30
N GLU A 320 -173.92 8.55 -44.05
CA GLU A 320 -174.92 9.63 -43.97
C GLU A 320 -175.73 9.76 -45.27
N LEU A 321 -175.05 9.82 -46.43
CA LEU A 321 -175.70 9.89 -47.74
C LEU A 321 -176.57 8.66 -48.01
N LYS A 322 -176.08 7.47 -47.66
CA LYS A 322 -176.80 6.21 -47.83
C LYS A 322 -178.05 6.15 -46.94
N HIS A 323 -177.98 6.65 -45.71
CA HIS A 323 -179.16 6.76 -44.83
C HIS A 323 -180.18 7.77 -45.36
N SER A 324 -179.72 8.95 -45.78
CA SER A 324 -180.55 9.99 -46.41
C SER A 324 -181.31 9.45 -47.62
N HIS A 325 -180.61 8.78 -48.54
CA HIS A 325 -181.20 8.21 -49.74
C HIS A 325 -182.22 7.11 -49.41
N LYS A 326 -181.99 6.32 -48.36
CA LYS A 326 -182.93 5.31 -47.89
C LYS A 326 -184.24 5.93 -47.39
N LEU A 327 -184.16 7.06 -46.69
CA LEU A 327 -185.32 7.84 -46.23
C LEU A 327 -186.12 8.41 -47.42
N GLU A 328 -185.44 8.98 -48.43
CA GLU A 328 -186.08 9.47 -49.65
C GLU A 328 -186.85 8.36 -50.39
N ILE A 329 -186.25 7.17 -50.54
CA ILE A 329 -186.90 6.02 -51.18
C ILE A 329 -188.15 5.59 -50.40
N THR A 330 -188.10 5.57 -49.07
CA THR A 330 -189.30 5.25 -48.27
C THR A 330 -190.39 6.31 -48.40
N ASN A 331 -190.02 7.58 -48.49
CA ASN A 331 -190.96 8.68 -48.63
C ASN A 331 -191.67 8.63 -50.00
N MET A 332 -190.92 8.42 -51.08
CA MET A 332 -191.47 8.24 -52.43
C MET A 332 -192.43 7.04 -52.51
N LYS A 333 -192.13 5.93 -51.82
CA LYS A 333 -193.02 4.75 -51.78
C LYS A 333 -194.34 5.04 -51.06
N LEU A 334 -194.33 5.85 -50.00
CA LEU A 334 -195.53 6.28 -49.28
C LEU A 334 -196.40 7.19 -50.14
N GLU A 335 -195.81 8.15 -50.86
CA GLU A 335 -196.56 9.01 -51.79
C GLU A 335 -197.18 8.23 -52.95
N ALA A 336 -196.44 7.29 -53.54
CA ALA A 336 -196.97 6.42 -54.58
C ALA A 336 -198.10 5.49 -54.08
N ALA A 337 -198.13 5.16 -52.80
CA ALA A 337 -199.24 4.42 -52.18
C ALA A 337 -200.48 5.32 -51.96
N ARG A 338 -200.29 6.57 -51.53
CA ARG A 338 -201.38 7.55 -51.36
C ARG A 338 -202.06 7.88 -52.68
N GLY A 339 -201.30 8.20 -53.72
CA GLY A 339 -201.86 8.55 -55.03
C GLY A 339 -202.65 7.41 -55.68
N ARG A 340 -202.28 6.14 -55.40
CA ARG A 340 -203.07 4.97 -55.84
C ARG A 340 -204.42 4.84 -55.13
N SER A 341 -204.50 5.24 -53.86
CA SER A 341 -205.77 5.18 -53.10
C SER A 341 -206.75 6.30 -53.45
N GLU A 342 -206.25 7.46 -53.87
CA GLU A 342 -207.08 8.59 -54.31
C GLU A 342 -207.68 8.35 -55.69
N THR A 343 -206.88 7.84 -56.63
CA THR A 343 -207.33 7.45 -57.97
C THR A 343 -208.38 6.33 -57.92
N GLU A 344 -208.30 5.41 -56.96
CA GLU A 344 -209.32 4.36 -56.80
C GLU A 344 -210.64 4.91 -56.24
N ARG A 345 -210.60 5.92 -55.35
CA ARG A 345 -211.80 6.60 -54.84
C ARG A 345 -212.50 7.43 -55.91
N GLU A 346 -211.73 8.14 -56.74
CA GLU A 346 -212.28 8.90 -57.87
C GLU A 346 -212.97 7.98 -58.88
N LYS A 347 -212.38 6.82 -59.19
CA LYS A 347 -213.00 5.81 -60.05
C LYS A 347 -214.35 5.33 -59.51
N ASN A 348 -214.45 5.05 -58.21
CA ASN A 348 -215.68 4.59 -57.59
C ASN A 348 -216.76 5.69 -57.53
N ASN A 349 -216.35 6.96 -57.39
CA ASN A 349 -217.27 8.11 -57.39
C ASN A 349 -217.89 8.35 -58.77
N ILE A 350 -217.07 8.30 -59.83
CA ILE A 350 -217.52 8.44 -61.22
C ILE A 350 -218.47 7.30 -61.61
N GLN A 351 -218.20 6.08 -61.13
CA GLN A 351 -219.08 4.94 -61.37
C GLN A 351 -220.47 5.13 -60.73
N SER A 352 -220.55 5.67 -59.51
CA SER A 352 -221.85 5.95 -58.87
C SER A 352 -222.63 7.07 -59.56
N GLN A 353 -221.92 8.07 -60.12
CA GLN A 353 -222.55 9.16 -60.88
C GLN A 353 -223.12 8.71 -62.22
N MET A 354 -222.56 7.66 -62.84
CA MET A 354 -223.17 7.06 -64.03
C MET A 354 -224.47 6.30 -63.73
N ASP A 355 -224.54 5.64 -62.57
CA ASP A 355 -225.69 4.82 -62.21
C ASP A 355 -226.92 5.68 -61.81
N ASP A 356 -226.71 6.88 -61.23
CA ASP A 356 -227.78 7.84 -60.91
C ASP A 356 -228.34 8.56 -62.16
N ALA A 357 -227.55 8.72 -63.23
CA ALA A 357 -228.01 9.32 -64.48
C ALA A 357 -228.90 8.36 -65.30
N ALA A 358 -228.75 7.04 -65.12
CA ALA A 358 -229.53 6.03 -65.81
C ALA A 358 -230.93 5.81 -65.19
N LEU A 359 -231.15 6.15 -63.91
CA LEU A 359 -232.40 5.90 -63.18
C LEU A 359 -233.45 7.02 -63.28
N ASN A 360 -233.13 8.17 -63.87
CA ASN A 360 -234.04 9.32 -63.98
C ASN A 360 -234.72 9.51 -65.36
N ALA A 361 -234.57 8.57 -66.30
CA ALA A 361 -234.99 8.78 -67.70
C ALA A 361 -236.04 7.79 -68.27
N ASP A 362 -236.71 6.95 -67.47
CA ASP A 362 -237.58 5.88 -68.02
C ASP A 362 -239.04 5.80 -67.47
N HIS A 363 -239.63 6.94 -67.09
CA HIS A 363 -241.08 7.04 -66.86
C HIS A 363 -241.65 8.34 -67.45
N LEU A 364 -242.03 8.34 -68.73
CA LEU A 364 -243.41 8.56 -69.19
C LEU A 364 -243.50 8.83 -70.71
N LEU A 365 -243.98 7.80 -71.42
CA LEU A 365 -244.74 7.87 -72.66
C LEU A 365 -246.03 8.69 -72.46
N GLY A 366 -246.20 9.72 -73.28
CA GLY A 366 -247.36 10.60 -73.37
C GLY A 366 -246.91 11.96 -73.91
N PRO A 367 -247.53 12.46 -75.00
CA PRO A 367 -246.91 12.27 -76.30
C PRO A 367 -246.53 13.61 -76.95
N TRP A 368 -245.59 13.57 -77.91
CA TRP A 368 -245.66 14.21 -79.24
C TRP A 368 -244.26 14.40 -79.86
N ASP A 369 -244.17 13.95 -81.11
CA ASP A 369 -243.49 14.58 -82.26
C ASP A 369 -241.94 14.67 -82.40
N LYS A 370 -241.53 14.21 -83.59
CA LYS A 370 -240.58 14.80 -84.56
C LYS A 370 -239.06 14.73 -84.35
N SER A 371 -238.46 14.07 -85.36
CA SER A 371 -237.47 14.67 -86.27
C SER A 371 -236.00 14.71 -85.84
N CYS A 372 -235.19 13.91 -86.57
CA CYS A 372 -233.92 14.30 -87.21
C CYS A 372 -232.67 14.70 -86.39
N VAL A 373 -231.52 14.14 -86.83
CA VAL A 373 -230.23 14.85 -87.09
C VAL A 373 -229.34 15.03 -85.82
N GLU A 374 -228.00 15.08 -85.76
CA GLU A 374 -226.83 15.36 -86.62
C GLU A 374 -225.52 14.90 -85.91
N GLN A 375 -224.44 14.70 -86.67
CA GLN A 375 -223.00 15.04 -86.45
C GLN A 375 -222.28 15.04 -85.07
N GLY A 376 -221.00 14.63 -85.11
CA GLY A 376 -219.86 15.10 -84.28
C GLY A 376 -219.02 13.97 -83.65
N HIS A 377 -217.79 13.64 -84.09
CA HIS A 377 -216.48 14.20 -83.66
C HIS A 377 -216.35 14.42 -82.13
N LYS A 378 -215.32 13.92 -81.44
CA LYS A 378 -213.88 14.17 -81.65
C LYS A 378 -213.00 13.13 -80.94
#